data_AF-A0A5B1LMK3-F1
#
_entry.id   AF-A0A5B1LMK3-F1
#
_cell.length_a   1.000
_cell.length_b   1.000
_cell.length_c   1.000
_cell.angle_alpha   90.00
_cell.angle_beta   90.00
_cell.angle_gamma   90.00
#
_symmetry.space_group_name_H-M   'P 1'
#
loop_
_entity.id
_entity.type
_entity.pdbx_description
1 polymer ?
#
loop_
_entity_poly.entity_id
_entity_poly.type
_entity_poly.pdbx_seq_one_letter_code
_entity_poly.pdbx_strand_id
1 'polypeptide(L)'
;MADLEYDATALIDLGEDMRSLAGDLRSDGHRSDHARSGHRAVAAALDRFAGEWDDKRETLARNLEKIGALASESGKTFSETDRELAALLVESAEGGR
;
A
#
# COMPACT_ATOMS: atom_id res chain seq x y z
N MET A 1 -4.85 17.02 26.78
CA MET A 1 -4.07 16.32 25.73
C MET A 1 -4.96 16.30 24.52
N ALA A 2 -4.48 16.84 23.39
CA ALA A 2 -5.28 16.90 22.18
C ALA A 2 -5.69 15.47 21.80
N ASP A 3 -6.99 15.26 21.64
CA ASP A 3 -7.61 14.05 21.13
C ASP A 3 -6.97 13.73 19.77
N LEU A 4 -6.02 12.79 19.76
CA LEU A 4 -5.71 12.07 18.55
C LEU A 4 -6.82 11.04 18.40
N GLU A 5 -7.93 11.47 17.79
CA GLU A 5 -8.90 10.56 17.18
C GLU A 5 -8.19 9.92 15.98
N TYR A 6 -7.31 8.94 16.26
CA TYR A 6 -6.68 8.14 15.24
C TYR A 6 -7.75 7.25 14.62
N ASP A 7 -8.12 7.54 13.38
CA ASP A 7 -9.01 6.67 12.63
C ASP A 7 -8.23 5.42 12.19
N ALA A 8 -8.25 4.41 13.06
CA ALA A 8 -7.67 3.10 12.80
C ALA A 8 -8.27 2.44 11.55
N THR A 9 -9.53 2.75 11.23
CA THR A 9 -10.20 2.29 10.01
C THR A 9 -9.58 2.94 8.80
N ALA A 10 -9.40 4.27 8.81
CA ALA A 10 -8.75 4.99 7.71
C ALA A 10 -7.32 4.49 7.44
N LEU A 11 -6.57 4.07 8.47
CA LEU A 11 -5.24 3.47 8.31
C LEU A 11 -5.29 2.08 7.68
N ILE A 12 -6.30 1.28 8.02
CA ILE A 12 -6.52 -0.04 7.40
C ILE A 12 -6.91 0.14 5.94
N ASP A 13 -7.89 1.01 5.66
CA ASP A 13 -8.38 1.33 4.31
C ASP A 13 -7.25 1.85 3.43
N LEU A 14 -6.43 2.77 3.93
CA LEU A 14 -5.24 3.25 3.23
C LEU A 14 -4.29 2.10 2.87
N GLY A 15 -4.14 1.11 3.77
CA GLY A 15 -3.32 -0.06 3.50
C GLY A 15 -3.86 -0.94 2.39
N GLU A 16 -5.19 -1.07 2.30
CA GLU A 16 -5.88 -1.80 1.23
C GLU A 16 -5.78 -1.06 -0.11
N ASP A 17 -6.02 0.25 -0.12
CA ASP A 17 -5.89 1.10 -1.30
C ASP A 17 -4.48 1.04 -1.90
N MET A 18 -3.45 1.15 -1.05
CA MET A 18 -2.05 1.07 -1.51
C MET A 18 -1.72 -0.30 -2.09
N ARG A 19 -2.30 -1.38 -1.55
CA ARG A 19 -2.12 -2.73 -2.09
C ARG A 19 -2.83 -2.91 -3.43
N SER A 20 -4.05 -2.36 -3.56
CA SER A 20 -4.79 -2.39 -4.82
C SER A 20 -4.02 -1.64 -5.90
N LEU A 21 -3.55 -0.43 -5.61
CA LEU A 21 -2.79 0.39 -6.56
C LEU A 21 -1.46 -0.28 -6.96
N ALA A 22 -0.78 -0.96 -6.02
CA ALA A 22 0.40 -1.75 -6.35
C ALA A 22 0.08 -2.92 -7.30
N GLY A 23 -1.08 -3.57 -7.12
CA GLY A 23 -1.59 -4.60 -8.01
C GLY A 23 -1.85 -4.06 -9.43
N ASP A 24 -2.52 -2.91 -9.53
CA ASP A 24 -2.83 -2.26 -10.80
C ASP A 24 -1.56 -1.89 -11.58
N LEU A 25 -0.56 -1.32 -10.89
CA LEU A 25 0.74 -0.99 -11.49
C LEU A 25 1.47 -2.19 -12.09
N ARG A 26 1.36 -3.36 -11.46
CA ARG A 26 1.94 -4.62 -11.96
C ARG A 26 1.12 -5.20 -13.12
N SER A 27 -0.21 -5.03 -13.10
CA SER A 27 -1.13 -5.57 -14.10
C SER A 27 -1.09 -4.81 -15.43
N ASP A 28 -0.75 -3.53 -15.43
CA ASP A 28 -0.71 -2.67 -16.63
C ASP A 28 0.43 -3.02 -17.63
N GLY A 29 1.08 -4.16 -17.47
CA GLY A 29 2.17 -4.66 -18.31
C GLY A 29 1.75 -5.06 -19.72
N HIS A 30 1.33 -4.12 -20.57
CA HIS A 30 1.13 -4.40 -21.99
C HIS A 30 2.46 -4.41 -22.76
N ARG A 31 2.90 -5.62 -23.10
CA ARG A 31 3.98 -5.87 -24.07
C ARG A 31 3.50 -5.37 -25.44
N SER A 32 3.93 -4.18 -25.83
CA SER A 32 3.61 -3.65 -27.16
C SER A 32 4.54 -4.30 -28.19
N ASP A 33 3.98 -4.77 -29.31
CA ASP A 33 4.74 -5.40 -30.41
C ASP A 33 5.50 -4.32 -31.20
N HIS A 34 6.59 -3.83 -30.60
CA HIS A 34 7.44 -2.76 -31.15
C HIS A 34 8.27 -3.20 -32.35
N ALA A 35 8.30 -4.51 -32.67
CA ALA A 35 9.01 -5.08 -33.81
C ALA A 35 8.55 -4.51 -35.16
N ARG A 36 7.38 -3.86 -35.20
CA ARG A 36 6.81 -3.22 -36.39
C ARG A 36 7.33 -1.82 -36.70
N SER A 37 8.19 -1.23 -35.86
CA SER A 37 8.66 0.15 -36.00
C SER A 37 9.57 0.41 -37.22
N GLY A 38 9.88 -0.61 -38.02
CA GLY A 38 10.56 -0.49 -39.33
C GLY A 38 12.05 -0.10 -39.27
N HIS A 39 12.51 0.51 -38.18
CA HIS A 39 13.88 0.99 -37.99
C HIS A 39 14.50 0.39 -36.72
N ARG A 40 15.60 -0.36 -36.87
CA ARG A 40 16.23 -1.14 -35.79
C ARG A 40 16.59 -0.33 -34.55
N ALA A 41 17.07 0.90 -34.72
CA ALA A 41 17.41 1.77 -33.59
C ALA A 41 16.18 2.21 -32.79
N VAL A 42 15.03 2.38 -33.45
CA VAL A 42 13.78 2.75 -32.79
C VAL A 42 13.23 1.56 -32.02
N ALA A 43 13.25 0.36 -32.61
CA ALA A 43 12.88 -0.87 -31.92
C ALA A 43 13.72 -1.09 -30.65
N ALA A 44 15.05 -0.94 -30.75
CA ALA A 44 15.94 -1.06 -29.59
C ALA A 44 15.68 -0.01 -28.50
N ALA A 45 15.35 1.23 -28.88
CA ALA A 45 15.00 2.29 -27.93
C ALA A 45 13.67 2.01 -27.23
N LEU A 46 12.67 1.49 -27.97
CA LEU A 46 11.37 1.08 -27.41
C LEU A 46 11.50 -0.11 -26.47
N ASP A 47 12.29 -1.13 -26.83
CA ASP A 47 12.56 -2.28 -25.96
C ASP A 47 13.26 -1.85 -24.67
N ARG A 48 14.25 -0.96 -24.77
CA ARG A 48 14.93 -0.41 -23.59
C ARG A 48 13.97 0.40 -22.72
N PHE A 49 13.15 1.26 -23.33
CA PHE A 49 12.15 2.03 -22.61
C PHE A 49 11.15 1.13 -21.89
N ALA A 50 10.65 0.08 -22.55
CA ALA A 50 9.73 -0.89 -21.96
C ALA A 50 10.36 -1.58 -20.74
N GLY A 51 11.62 -2.03 -20.85
CA GLY A 51 12.33 -2.63 -19.72
C GLY A 51 12.54 -1.64 -18.55
N GLU A 52 13.03 -0.43 -18.83
CA GLU A 52 13.21 0.60 -17.78
C GLU A 52 11.87 1.02 -17.15
N TRP A 53 10.77 0.99 -17.91
CA TRP A 53 9.43 1.26 -17.41
C TRP A 53 8.92 0.13 -16.52
N ASP A 54 9.12 -1.13 -16.90
CA ASP A 54 8.80 -2.29 -16.07
C ASP A 54 9.52 -2.22 -14.72
N ASP A 55 10.82 -1.92 -14.72
CA ASP A 55 11.63 -1.80 -13.50
C ASP A 55 11.13 -0.66 -12.58
N LYS A 56 10.78 0.49 -13.16
CA LYS A 56 10.25 1.64 -12.41
C LYS A 56 8.88 1.34 -11.81
N ARG A 57 7.98 0.72 -12.57
CA ARG A 57 6.65 0.32 -12.09
C ARG A 57 6.75 -0.68 -10.96
N GLU A 58 7.59 -1.70 -11.13
CA GLU A 58 7.81 -2.70 -10.10
C GLU A 58 8.41 -2.07 -8.83
N THR A 59 9.31 -1.10 -8.97
CA THR A 59 9.83 -0.35 -7.82
C THR A 59 8.75 0.48 -7.11
N LEU A 60 7.88 1.16 -7.87
CA LEU A 60 6.77 1.93 -7.31
C LEU A 60 5.77 1.02 -6.59
N ALA A 61 5.39 -0.11 -7.20
CA ALA A 61 4.49 -1.10 -6.62
C ALA A 61 5.03 -1.63 -5.27
N ARG A 62 6.32 -1.98 -5.19
CA ARG A 62 6.94 -2.38 -3.91
C ARG A 62 6.91 -1.30 -2.85
N ASN A 63 7.06 -0.03 -3.22
CA ASN A 63 7.02 1.07 -2.26
C ASN A 63 5.59 1.27 -1.73
N LEU A 64 4.59 1.16 -2.60
CA LEU A 64 3.18 1.21 -2.20
C LEU A 64 2.83 0.05 -1.25
N GLU A 65 3.29 -1.17 -1.53
CA GLU A 65 3.10 -2.32 -0.63
C GLU A 65 3.70 -2.08 0.75
N LYS A 66 4.92 -1.51 0.82
CA LYS A 66 5.57 -1.18 2.10
C LYS A 66 4.79 -0.13 2.89
N ILE A 67 4.35 0.94 2.23
CA ILE A 67 3.57 2.01 2.85
C ILE A 67 2.22 1.45 3.33
N GLY A 68 1.55 0.67 2.49
CA GLY A 68 0.28 0.06 2.82
C GLY A 68 0.38 -0.92 3.99
N ALA A 69 1.45 -1.74 4.03
CA ALA A 69 1.71 -2.63 5.16
C ALA A 69 1.91 -1.85 6.47
N LEU A 70 2.69 -0.77 6.45
CA LEU A 70 2.91 0.09 7.61
C LEU A 70 1.60 0.75 8.09
N ALA A 71 0.77 1.23 7.16
CA ALA A 71 -0.53 1.83 7.49
C ALA A 71 -1.46 0.81 8.13
N SER A 72 -1.63 -0.37 7.51
CA SER A 72 -2.42 -1.47 8.07
C SER A 72 -1.94 -1.94 9.44
N GLU A 73 -0.62 -2.08 9.63
CA GLU A 73 -0.03 -2.48 10.91
C GLU A 73 -0.31 -1.43 11.99
N SER A 74 -0.12 -0.16 11.67
CA SER A 74 -0.42 0.95 12.58
C SER A 74 -1.90 0.96 13.00
N GLY A 75 -2.82 0.82 12.04
CA GLY A 75 -4.26 0.76 12.32
C GLY A 75 -4.64 -0.42 13.23
N LYS A 76 -4.04 -1.60 13.01
CA LYS A 76 -4.24 -2.77 13.89
C LYS A 76 -3.74 -2.51 15.30
N THR A 77 -2.52 -2.00 15.46
CA THR A 77 -1.93 -1.71 16.76
C THR A 77 -2.76 -0.69 17.54
N PHE A 78 -3.25 0.37 16.88
CA PHE A 78 -4.13 1.34 17.54
C PHE A 78 -5.46 0.70 17.97
N SER A 79 -6.09 -0.09 17.10
CA SER A 79 -7.35 -0.78 17.44
C SER A 79 -7.19 -1.80 18.57
N GLU A 80 -6.06 -2.51 18.62
CA GLU A 80 -5.73 -3.44 19.72
C GLU A 80 -5.50 -2.70 21.04
N THR A 81 -4.71 -1.63 20.99
CA THR A 81 -4.44 -0.79 22.17
C THR A 81 -5.73 -0.18 22.73
N ASP A 82 -6.61 0.31 21.86
CA ASP A 82 -7.90 0.86 22.26
C ASP A 82 -8.80 -0.20 22.93
N ARG A 83 -8.84 -1.41 22.36
CA ARG A 83 -9.57 -2.55 22.95
C ARG A 83 -9.02 -2.94 24.32
N GLU A 84 -7.70 -2.97 24.49
CA GLU A 84 -7.06 -3.25 25.78
C GLU A 84 -7.39 -2.19 26.83
N LEU A 85 -7.30 -0.91 26.46
CA LEU A 85 -7.67 0.21 27.34
C LEU A 85 -9.14 0.17 27.74
N ALA A 86 -10.04 -0.08 26.78
CA ALA A 86 -11.47 -0.21 27.05
C ALA A 86 -11.78 -1.37 28.02
N ALA A 87 -11.10 -2.52 27.86
CA ALA A 87 -11.27 -3.66 28.75
C ALA A 87 -10.82 -3.33 30.20
N LEU A 88 -9.67 -2.68 30.36
CA LEU A 88 -9.16 -2.25 31.67
C LEU A 88 -10.09 -1.25 32.36
N LEU A 89 -10.72 -0.35 31.58
CA LEU A 89 -11.70 0.60 32.10
C LEU A 89 -12.98 -0.09 32.59
N VAL A 90 -13.47 -1.09 31.86
CA VAL A 90 -14.64 -1.90 32.28
C VAL A 90 -14.32 -2.67 33.56
N GLU A 91 -13.18 -3.36 33.63
CA GLU A 91 -12.76 -4.11 34.82
C GLU A 91 -12.63 -3.20 36.05
N SER A 92 -12.04 -2.01 35.88
CA SER A 92 -11.93 -1.02 36.96
C SER A 92 -13.28 -0.49 37.44
N ALA A 93 -14.26 -0.36 36.53
CA ALA A 93 -15.61 0.08 36.87
C ALA A 93 -16.41 -1.01 37.61
N GLU A 94 -16.16 -2.29 37.32
CA GLU A 94 -16.85 -3.43 37.95
C GLU A 94 -16.23 -3.84 39.30
N GLY A 95 -14.91 -3.71 39.48
CA GLY A 95 -14.19 -4.04 40.71
C GLY A 95 -14.28 -2.98 41.83
N GLY A 96 -14.87 -1.81 41.57
CA GLY A 96 -14.98 -0.69 42.50
C GLY A 96 -16.21 -0.68 43.41
N ARG A 97 -16.82 -1.84 43.70
CA ARG A 97 -17.96 -1.98 44.64
C ARG A 97 -17.57 -2.69 45.93
#